data_AF-A0A2N2L8P8-F1
#
_entry.id   AF-A0A2N2L8P8-F1
#
_cell.length_a   1.000
_cell.length_b   1.000
_cell.length_c   1.000
_cell.angle_alpha   90.00
_cell.angle_beta   90.00
_cell.angle_gamma   90.00
#
_symmetry.space_group_name_H-M   'P 1'
#
loop_
_entity.id
_entity.type
_entity.pdbx_description
1 polymer ?
#
loop_
_entity_poly.entity_id
_entity_poly.type
_entity_poly.pdbx_seq_one_letter_code
_entity_poly.pdbx_strand_id
1 'polypeptide(L)'
;YGISYYIMDDGVRKPQSGVDIRLLRPGADWQNGLKLNETENSGYYECQIESESDCGFYEIWDNRGNPNGAFGGKTCTIGKLDARGLQNNCIYGNHLLDGVVTGSKIANGAVSANHLDNSLFTLSKIVHELHNQDTGVGDRTQQTPASCRDDRFINHKLDKEYEIIPHIILSNQCNCFLYIADVKQDGTQITITIGIGNNFDADQARYQLIALPF
;
A
#
# COMPACT_ATOMS: atom_id res chain seq x y z
N TYR A 1 -17.56 23.73 19.03
CA TYR A 1 -18.57 22.80 19.61
C TYR A 1 -19.12 23.45 20.87
N GLY A 2 -20.42 23.28 21.15
CA GLY A 2 -21.05 23.87 22.33
C GLY A 2 -21.92 22.85 23.07
N ILE A 3 -21.96 22.93 24.40
CA ILE A 3 -22.78 22.08 25.26
C ILE A 3 -23.31 22.88 26.45
N SER A 4 -24.56 22.63 26.82
CA SER A 4 -25.18 23.28 27.98
C SER A 4 -25.43 22.29 29.11
N TYR A 5 -25.06 22.68 30.33
CA TYR A 5 -25.29 21.90 31.54
C TYR A 5 -26.36 22.57 32.39
N TYR A 6 -27.20 21.74 33.02
CA TYR A 6 -28.30 22.19 33.83
C TYR A 6 -28.46 21.29 35.05
N ILE A 7 -28.96 21.88 36.12
CA ILE A 7 -29.44 21.19 37.31
C ILE A 7 -30.95 21.34 37.43
N MET A 8 -31.58 20.39 38.09
CA MET A 8 -32.97 20.52 38.51
C MET A 8 -32.99 21.09 39.92
N ASP A 9 -33.68 22.21 40.09
CA ASP A 9 -33.86 22.87 41.38
C ASP A 9 -35.35 23.18 41.54
N ASP A 10 -36.00 22.56 42.53
CA ASP A 10 -37.45 22.61 42.74
C ASP A 10 -38.31 22.35 41.48
N GLY A 11 -37.88 21.38 40.67
CA GLY A 11 -38.59 21.02 39.43
C GLY A 11 -38.38 22.00 38.27
N VAL A 12 -37.57 23.05 38.46
CA VAL A 12 -37.19 24.01 37.43
C VAL A 12 -35.77 23.69 36.95
N ARG A 13 -35.58 23.65 35.62
CA ARG A 13 -34.26 23.47 35.02
C ARG A 13 -33.49 24.79 35.08
N LYS A 14 -32.42 24.84 35.88
CA LYS A 14 -31.54 26.01 36.01
C LYS A 14 -30.17 25.72 35.36
N PRO A 15 -29.53 26.73 34.74
CA PRO A 15 -28.19 26.55 34.18
C PRO A 15 -27.18 26.19 35.27
N GLN A 16 -26.29 25.25 34.96
CA GLN A 16 -25.20 24.87 35.86
C GLN A 16 -23.93 25.59 35.42
N SER A 17 -23.64 26.73 36.06
CA SER A 17 -22.44 27.53 35.82
C SER A 17 -21.23 27.04 36.63
N GLY A 18 -20.02 27.38 36.17
CA GLY A 18 -18.76 27.13 36.86
C GLY A 18 -18.20 25.70 36.73
N VAL A 19 -18.71 24.90 35.80
CA VAL A 19 -18.23 23.54 35.54
C VAL A 19 -16.98 23.59 34.65
N ASP A 20 -15.89 22.90 35.04
CA ASP A 20 -14.77 22.69 34.12
C ASP A 20 -15.17 21.53 33.20
N ILE A 21 -15.36 21.83 31.91
CA ILE A 21 -15.73 20.87 30.87
C ILE A 21 -14.61 20.84 29.85
N ARG A 22 -14.20 19.64 29.45
CA ARG A 22 -13.12 19.44 28.49
C ARG A 22 -13.47 18.35 27.48
N LEU A 23 -13.00 18.55 26.26
CA LEU A 23 -12.97 17.52 25.23
C LEU A 23 -11.64 16.79 25.28
N LEU A 24 -11.65 15.50 25.57
CA LEU A 24 -10.46 14.67 25.62
C LEU A 24 -10.45 13.70 24.46
N ARG A 25 -9.28 13.47 23.87
CA ARG A 25 -9.10 12.32 22.98
C ARG A 25 -9.16 11.05 23.83
N PRO A 26 -9.70 9.93 23.33
CA PRO A 26 -9.67 8.67 24.07
C PRO A 26 -8.25 8.33 24.54
N GLY A 27 -8.11 8.06 25.84
CA GLY A 27 -6.83 7.77 26.49
C GLY A 27 -5.94 8.98 26.80
N ALA A 28 -6.39 10.21 26.55
CA ALA A 28 -5.65 11.41 26.93
C ALA A 28 -5.89 11.80 28.41
N ASP A 29 -4.92 12.51 28.99
CA ASP A 29 -5.03 13.03 30.34
C ASP A 29 -5.94 14.26 30.43
N TRP A 30 -6.63 14.42 31.57
CA TRP A 30 -7.53 15.54 31.86
C TRP A 30 -6.91 16.92 31.64
N GLN A 31 -5.66 17.10 32.05
CA GLN A 31 -4.96 18.39 31.95
C GLN A 31 -4.75 18.83 30.50
N ASN A 32 -4.68 17.86 29.56
CA ASN A 32 -4.45 18.10 28.14
C ASN A 32 -5.76 18.20 27.34
N GLY A 33 -6.92 18.06 27.98
CA GLY A 33 -8.21 18.21 27.34
C GLY A 33 -8.46 19.64 26.86
N LEU A 34 -9.11 19.78 25.70
CA LEU A 34 -9.53 21.08 25.17
C LEU A 34 -10.64 21.64 26.06
N LYS A 35 -10.34 22.71 26.79
CA LYS A 35 -11.28 23.34 27.72
C LYS A 35 -12.37 24.10 26.96
N LEU A 36 -13.62 23.92 27.39
CA LEU A 36 -14.73 24.75 26.96
C LEU A 36 -14.88 25.94 27.90
N ASN A 37 -15.15 27.11 27.31
CA ASN A 37 -15.36 28.35 28.02
C ASN A 37 -16.85 28.59 28.21
N GLU A 38 -17.24 28.96 29.44
CA GLU A 38 -18.61 29.33 29.73
C GLU A 38 -18.91 30.76 29.26
N THR A 39 -20.06 30.96 28.64
CA THR A 39 -20.55 32.30 28.28
C THR A 39 -21.42 32.86 29.41
N GLU A 40 -21.02 33.97 30.03
CA GLU A 40 -21.86 34.79 30.92
C GLU A 40 -22.61 34.04 32.05
N ASN A 41 -22.01 33.01 32.66
CA ASN A 41 -22.64 32.16 33.69
C ASN A 41 -23.95 31.49 33.22
N SER A 42 -24.10 31.29 31.91
CA SER A 42 -25.32 30.78 31.28
C SER A 42 -25.48 29.26 31.39
N GLY A 43 -24.48 28.54 31.91
CA GLY A 43 -24.37 27.09 31.82
C GLY A 43 -24.16 26.58 30.40
N TYR A 44 -23.97 27.45 29.39
CA TYR A 44 -23.52 27.09 28.05
C TYR A 44 -22.01 27.26 27.93
N TYR A 45 -21.36 26.21 27.48
CA TYR A 45 -19.92 26.10 27.35
C TYR A 45 -19.56 25.80 25.90
N GLU A 46 -18.56 26.49 25.35
CA GLU A 46 -18.13 26.27 23.99
C GLU A 46 -16.61 26.31 23.82
N CYS A 47 -16.15 25.67 22.75
CA CYS A 47 -14.79 25.79 22.26
C CYS A 47 -14.82 26.06 20.75
N GLN A 48 -13.85 26.86 20.29
CA GLN A 48 -13.62 27.05 18.87
C GLN A 48 -12.68 25.95 18.35
N ILE A 49 -12.81 25.63 17.06
CA ILE A 49 -11.86 24.79 16.33
C ILE A 49 -11.04 25.75 15.51
N GLU A 50 -9.75 25.84 15.80
CA GLU A 50 -8.86 26.79 15.13
C GLU A 50 -8.08 26.12 14.00
N SER A 51 -7.92 24.79 14.05
CA SER A 51 -7.15 24.01 13.09
C SER A 51 -7.75 22.63 12.78
N GLU A 52 -7.33 22.02 11.67
CA GLU A 52 -7.72 20.65 11.33
C GLU A 52 -7.25 19.63 12.38
N SER A 53 -6.14 19.89 13.10
CA SER A 53 -5.67 19.04 14.20
C SER A 53 -6.61 19.01 15.41
N ASP A 54 -7.49 20.01 15.54
CA ASP A 54 -8.51 20.05 16.59
C ASP A 54 -9.76 19.26 16.20
N CYS A 55 -9.82 18.74 14.97
CA CYS A 55 -10.90 17.88 14.51
C CYS A 55 -10.72 16.42 14.94
N GLY A 56 -11.83 15.73 15.17
CA GLY A 56 -11.91 14.28 15.35
C GLY A 56 -12.85 13.89 16.46
N PHE A 57 -12.64 12.70 17.00
CA PHE A 57 -13.49 12.15 18.06
C PHE A 57 -12.98 12.52 19.44
N TYR A 58 -13.92 12.91 20.31
CA TYR A 58 -13.67 13.33 21.68
C TYR A 58 -14.67 12.72 22.66
N GLU A 59 -14.17 12.45 23.86
CA GLU A 59 -14.94 12.22 25.06
C GLU A 59 -15.19 13.55 25.78
N ILE A 60 -16.41 13.73 26.30
CA ILE A 60 -16.78 14.91 27.06
C ILE A 60 -16.58 14.58 28.53
N TRP A 61 -15.57 15.21 29.13
CA TRP A 61 -15.25 15.08 30.54
C TRP A 61 -15.65 16.35 31.28
N ASP A 62 -16.04 16.19 32.54
CA ASP A 62 -16.35 17.30 33.40
C ASP A 62 -15.90 17.03 34.84
N ASN A 63 -15.84 18.08 35.67
CA ASN A 63 -15.43 17.96 37.06
C ASN A 63 -16.58 17.67 38.05
N ARG A 64 -17.79 17.34 37.57
CA ARG A 64 -18.95 17.08 38.44
C ARG A 64 -18.81 15.69 39.04
N GLY A 65 -18.39 15.66 40.31
CA GLY A 65 -18.17 14.43 41.07
C GLY A 65 -16.70 14.01 41.17
N ASN A 66 -15.79 14.61 40.38
CA ASN A 66 -14.35 14.45 40.56
C ASN A 66 -13.61 15.74 40.16
N PRO A 67 -12.90 16.42 41.08
CA PRO A 67 -12.16 17.64 40.76
C PRO A 67 -11.03 17.42 39.72
N ASN A 68 -10.57 16.18 39.55
CA ASN A 68 -9.58 15.79 38.55
C ASN A 68 -10.20 15.34 37.21
N GLY A 69 -11.50 15.58 37.01
CA GLY A 69 -12.24 15.21 35.81
C GLY A 69 -12.73 13.77 35.82
N ALA A 70 -13.90 13.55 35.23
CA ALA A 70 -14.46 12.23 34.96
C ALA A 70 -15.16 12.21 33.60
N PHE A 71 -15.16 11.05 32.93
CA PHE A 71 -15.90 10.85 31.71
C PHE A 71 -17.41 10.99 31.95
N GLY A 72 -18.05 11.96 31.30
CA GLY A 72 -19.46 12.29 31.49
C GLY A 72 -20.44 11.37 30.72
N GLY A 73 -19.94 10.25 30.16
CA GLY A 73 -20.72 9.29 29.38
C GLY A 73 -21.14 9.77 28.00
N LYS A 74 -20.58 10.88 27.51
CA LYS A 74 -20.95 11.52 26.24
C LYS A 74 -19.72 11.73 25.38
N THR A 75 -19.89 11.61 24.08
CA THR A 75 -18.83 11.80 23.09
C THR A 75 -19.30 12.75 22.01
N CYS A 76 -18.38 13.39 21.31
CA CYS A 76 -18.68 14.19 20.14
C CYS A 76 -17.62 14.01 19.06
N THR A 77 -18.04 14.09 17.80
CA THR A 77 -17.14 14.23 16.67
C THR A 77 -17.19 15.67 16.20
N ILE A 78 -16.03 16.26 15.98
CA ILE A 78 -15.93 17.63 15.51
C ILE A 78 -15.08 17.67 14.23
N GLY A 79 -15.61 18.23 13.14
CA GLY A 79 -14.90 18.29 11.86
C GLY A 79 -14.57 16.91 11.27
N LYS A 80 -13.39 16.78 10.65
CA LYS A 80 -12.93 15.51 10.06
C LYS A 80 -12.67 14.46 11.13
N LEU A 81 -13.12 13.23 10.89
CA LEU A 81 -12.90 12.10 11.79
C LEU A 81 -11.46 11.57 11.64
N ASP A 82 -10.80 11.34 12.77
CA ASP A 82 -9.49 10.70 12.82
C ASP A 82 -9.59 9.22 13.20
N ALA A 83 -8.47 8.49 13.11
CA ALA A 83 -8.44 7.05 13.37
C ALA A 83 -8.92 6.67 14.79
N ARG A 84 -8.76 7.56 15.78
CA ARG A 84 -9.20 7.33 17.17
C ARG A 84 -10.72 7.29 17.33
N GLY A 85 -11.45 7.89 16.39
CA GLY A 85 -12.91 7.83 16.35
C GLY A 85 -13.46 6.64 15.59
N LEU A 86 -12.61 5.86 14.93
CA LEU A 86 -13.00 4.64 14.24
C LEU A 86 -12.97 3.47 15.23
N GLN A 87 -14.11 2.82 15.41
CA GLN A 87 -14.17 1.58 16.18
C GLN A 87 -13.52 0.43 15.42
N ASN A 88 -13.09 -0.60 16.15
CA ASN A 88 -12.59 -1.83 15.54
C ASN A 88 -13.63 -2.38 14.55
N ASN A 89 -13.17 -2.72 13.35
CA ASN A 89 -14.00 -3.30 12.27
C ASN A 89 -15.14 -2.40 11.78
N CYS A 90 -15.07 -1.07 11.94
CA CYS A 90 -16.13 -0.17 11.47
C CYS A 90 -16.00 0.24 9.99
N ILE A 91 -14.86 -0.04 9.34
CA ILE A 91 -14.64 0.22 7.92
C ILE A 91 -14.86 -1.08 7.14
N TYR A 92 -15.98 -1.17 6.43
CA TYR A 92 -16.32 -2.29 5.56
C TYR A 92 -16.00 -1.96 4.10
N GLY A 93 -16.02 -2.97 3.23
CA GLY A 93 -15.70 -2.78 1.80
C GLY A 93 -16.55 -1.70 1.13
N ASN A 94 -17.84 -1.61 1.46
CA ASN A 94 -18.75 -0.59 0.91
C ASN A 94 -18.48 0.85 1.43
N HIS A 95 -17.61 1.02 2.43
CA HIS A 95 -17.14 2.34 2.87
C HIS A 95 -15.94 2.84 2.04
N LEU A 96 -15.32 1.97 1.24
CA LEU A 96 -14.19 2.29 0.37
C LEU A 96 -14.64 2.28 -1.09
N LEU A 97 -14.60 3.46 -1.72
CA LEU A 97 -14.84 3.58 -3.16
C LEU A 97 -13.64 3.06 -3.96
N ASP A 98 -13.89 2.66 -5.21
CA ASP A 98 -12.86 2.20 -6.12
C ASP A 98 -11.73 3.25 -6.27
N GLY A 99 -10.48 2.79 -6.11
CA GLY A 99 -9.29 3.63 -6.25
C GLY A 99 -9.01 4.57 -5.07
N VAL A 100 -9.83 4.59 -4.00
CA VAL A 100 -9.61 5.51 -2.87
C VAL A 100 -8.36 5.18 -2.06
N VAL A 101 -7.97 3.90 -1.99
CA VAL A 101 -6.72 3.44 -1.38
C VAL A 101 -5.65 3.32 -2.47
N THR A 102 -4.80 4.33 -2.59
CA THR A 102 -3.68 4.35 -3.55
C THR A 102 -2.41 3.75 -2.93
N GLY A 103 -1.43 3.39 -3.75
CA GLY A 103 -0.17 2.78 -3.27
C GLY A 103 0.54 3.61 -2.20
N SER A 104 0.51 4.94 -2.27
CA SER A 104 1.10 5.83 -1.25
C SER A 104 0.39 5.79 0.11
N LYS A 105 -0.82 5.22 0.18
CA LYS A 105 -1.60 5.03 1.41
C LYS A 105 -1.38 3.66 2.04
N ILE A 106 -0.63 2.77 1.39
CA ILE A 106 -0.32 1.42 1.87
C ILE A 106 1.10 1.44 2.45
N ALA A 107 1.22 1.12 3.74
CA ALA A 107 2.52 1.03 4.41
C ALA A 107 3.34 -0.16 3.86
N ASN A 108 4.67 -0.05 3.92
CA ASN A 108 5.54 -1.15 3.52
C ASN A 108 5.25 -2.40 4.36
N GLY A 109 5.12 -3.56 3.71
CA GLY A 109 4.78 -4.84 4.35
C GLY A 109 3.32 -5.02 4.76
N ALA A 110 2.43 -4.04 4.56
CA ALA A 110 1.01 -4.16 4.92
C ALA A 110 0.25 -5.19 4.06
N VAL A 111 0.71 -5.42 2.83
CA VAL A 111 0.18 -6.43 1.91
C VAL A 111 1.18 -7.59 1.85
N SER A 112 0.77 -8.75 2.33
CA SER A 112 1.55 -10.00 2.26
C SER A 112 0.90 -10.98 1.29
N ALA A 113 1.57 -12.10 0.99
CA ALA A 113 1.01 -13.15 0.12
C ALA A 113 -0.38 -13.63 0.60
N ASN A 114 -0.64 -13.66 1.91
CA ASN A 114 -1.94 -14.06 2.46
C ASN A 114 -3.07 -13.05 2.19
N HIS A 115 -2.72 -11.81 1.83
CA HIS A 115 -3.68 -10.76 1.46
C HIS A 115 -3.99 -10.75 -0.05
N LEU A 116 -3.28 -11.57 -0.82
CA LEU A 116 -3.39 -11.62 -2.28
C LEU A 116 -4.11 -12.90 -2.67
N ASP A 117 -5.09 -12.78 -3.57
CA ASP A 117 -5.68 -13.97 -4.18
C ASP A 117 -4.66 -14.62 -5.14
N ASN A 118 -4.39 -15.91 -4.94
CA ASN A 118 -3.49 -16.70 -5.79
C ASN A 118 -3.92 -16.71 -7.27
N SER A 119 -5.20 -16.46 -7.57
CA SER A 119 -5.71 -16.33 -8.94
C SER A 119 -5.15 -15.11 -9.68
N LEU A 120 -4.62 -14.12 -8.97
CA LEU A 120 -4.15 -12.86 -9.52
C LEU A 120 -2.66 -12.87 -9.93
N PHE A 121 -1.89 -13.90 -9.59
CA PHE A 121 -0.49 -14.04 -10.00
C PHE A 121 -0.36 -14.82 -11.31
N THR A 122 -0.71 -14.16 -12.42
CA THR A 122 -0.18 -14.54 -13.72
C THR A 122 1.26 -14.06 -13.85
N LEU A 123 2.10 -14.74 -14.62
CA LEU A 123 3.48 -14.29 -14.94
C LEU A 123 3.53 -12.81 -15.37
N SER A 124 2.46 -12.30 -16.00
CA SER A 124 2.32 -10.88 -16.37
C SER A 124 2.40 -9.88 -15.21
N LYS A 125 2.26 -10.32 -13.95
CA LYS A 125 2.39 -9.45 -12.76
C LYS A 125 3.71 -9.62 -12.02
N ILE A 126 4.50 -10.64 -12.35
CA ILE A 126 5.89 -10.73 -11.88
C ILE A 126 6.67 -9.71 -12.71
N VAL A 127 7.49 -8.86 -12.09
CA VAL A 127 8.43 -8.03 -12.85
C VAL A 127 9.40 -8.99 -13.51
N HIS A 128 9.36 -9.07 -14.84
CA HIS A 128 10.26 -9.91 -15.62
C HIS A 128 10.64 -9.20 -16.92
N GLU A 129 11.67 -9.70 -17.58
CA GLU A 129 12.01 -9.31 -18.94
C GLU A 129 11.84 -10.52 -19.86
N LEU A 130 11.35 -10.26 -21.07
CA LEU A 130 11.02 -11.28 -22.06
C LEU A 130 11.83 -11.05 -23.32
N HIS A 131 12.53 -12.09 -23.74
CA HIS A 131 13.10 -12.21 -25.06
C HIS A 131 12.54 -13.45 -25.75
N ASN A 132 12.65 -13.49 -27.07
CA ASN A 132 12.22 -14.61 -27.90
C ASN A 132 13.09 -14.69 -29.16
N GLN A 133 12.72 -15.57 -30.08
CA GLN A 133 13.44 -15.75 -31.33
C GLN A 133 13.55 -14.49 -32.20
N ASP A 134 12.69 -13.49 -32.01
CA ASP A 134 12.68 -12.24 -32.77
C ASP A 134 13.64 -11.17 -32.18
N THR A 135 14.35 -11.51 -31.09
CA THR A 135 15.32 -10.63 -30.42
C THR A 135 16.72 -11.24 -30.29
N GLY A 136 16.86 -12.54 -30.55
CA GLY A 136 18.15 -13.23 -30.53
C GLY A 136 18.84 -13.21 -31.88
N VAL A 137 20.15 -13.00 -31.89
CA VAL A 137 20.95 -12.88 -33.11
C VAL A 137 21.86 -14.11 -33.27
N GLY A 138 21.77 -14.78 -34.42
CA GLY A 138 22.63 -15.90 -34.77
C GLY A 138 24.10 -15.49 -34.92
N ASP A 139 25.04 -16.31 -34.44
CA ASP A 139 26.47 -15.98 -34.42
C ASP A 139 27.13 -15.93 -35.80
N ARG A 140 26.61 -16.66 -36.79
CA ARG A 140 27.22 -16.76 -38.13
C ARG A 140 26.41 -16.02 -39.17
N THR A 141 25.10 -16.27 -39.20
CA THR A 141 24.18 -15.63 -40.15
C THR A 141 23.95 -14.16 -39.79
N GLN A 142 24.10 -13.81 -38.50
CA GLN A 142 23.72 -12.50 -37.95
C GLN A 142 22.24 -12.18 -38.16
N GLN A 143 21.41 -13.22 -38.35
CA GLN A 143 19.98 -13.09 -38.58
C GLN A 143 19.17 -13.31 -37.31
N THR A 144 17.94 -12.79 -37.37
CA THR A 144 16.90 -12.96 -36.37
C THR A 144 15.58 -13.29 -37.09
N PRO A 145 14.94 -14.43 -36.80
CA PRO A 145 15.43 -15.51 -35.95
C PRO A 145 16.72 -16.18 -36.46
N ALA A 146 17.51 -16.73 -35.54
CA ALA A 146 18.73 -17.48 -35.89
C ALA A 146 18.40 -18.78 -36.64
N SER A 147 19.26 -19.16 -37.59
CA SER A 147 19.15 -20.42 -38.34
C SER A 147 19.58 -21.59 -37.47
N CYS A 148 18.71 -22.58 -37.28
CA CYS A 148 19.05 -23.82 -36.57
C CYS A 148 20.05 -24.70 -37.34
N ARG A 149 20.34 -24.37 -38.61
CA ARG A 149 21.27 -25.14 -39.47
C ARG A 149 22.62 -24.46 -39.59
N ASP A 150 22.61 -23.14 -39.70
CA ASP A 150 23.79 -22.37 -40.06
C ASP A 150 24.47 -21.74 -38.84
N ASP A 151 23.69 -21.35 -37.82
CA ASP A 151 24.19 -20.79 -36.57
C ASP A 151 24.55 -21.88 -35.56
N ARG A 152 25.51 -21.56 -34.69
CA ARG A 152 25.89 -22.40 -33.55
C ARG A 152 25.42 -21.80 -32.23
N PHE A 153 25.33 -20.48 -32.17
CA PHE A 153 24.93 -19.76 -30.98
C PHE A 153 23.92 -18.65 -31.33
N ILE A 154 23.06 -18.34 -30.38
CA ILE A 154 22.12 -17.21 -30.43
C ILE A 154 22.45 -16.31 -29.26
N ASN A 155 22.75 -15.04 -29.54
CA ASN A 155 23.12 -14.08 -28.52
C ASN A 155 21.96 -13.12 -28.23
N HIS A 156 21.72 -12.90 -26.94
CA HIS A 156 20.83 -11.87 -26.42
C HIS A 156 21.61 -10.91 -25.56
N LYS A 157 21.29 -9.63 -25.68
CA LYS A 157 21.60 -8.61 -24.69
C LYS A 157 20.28 -8.23 -24.03
N LEU A 158 20.20 -8.35 -22.71
CA LEU A 158 19.01 -7.90 -21.98
C LEU A 158 18.84 -6.39 -22.12
N ASP A 159 17.61 -5.93 -22.28
CA ASP A 159 17.25 -4.52 -22.41
C ASP A 159 17.41 -3.77 -21.08
N LYS A 160 17.20 -4.45 -19.94
CA LYS A 160 17.41 -3.86 -18.60
C LYS A 160 18.80 -4.13 -18.07
N GLU A 161 19.21 -3.25 -17.17
CA GLU A 161 20.40 -3.39 -16.35
C GLU A 161 20.08 -4.13 -15.05
N TYR A 162 21.01 -4.97 -14.61
CA TYR A 162 20.91 -5.82 -13.44
C TYR A 162 22.20 -5.76 -12.60
N GLU A 163 22.07 -5.47 -11.30
CA GLU A 163 23.19 -5.49 -10.34
C GLU A 163 23.75 -6.91 -10.13
N ILE A 164 22.88 -7.91 -10.21
CA ILE A 164 23.21 -9.34 -10.12
C ILE A 164 22.54 -10.10 -11.24
N ILE A 165 23.17 -11.17 -11.75
CA ILE A 165 22.62 -12.02 -12.80
C ILE A 165 21.19 -12.50 -12.41
N PRO A 166 20.15 -12.14 -13.17
CA PRO A 166 18.78 -12.59 -12.91
C PRO A 166 18.65 -14.09 -13.20
N HIS A 167 17.62 -14.72 -12.64
CA HIS A 167 17.34 -16.11 -12.98
C HIS A 167 16.82 -16.19 -14.42
N ILE A 168 17.58 -16.86 -15.29
CA ILE A 168 17.25 -17.04 -16.71
C ILE A 168 16.54 -18.38 -16.93
N ILE A 169 15.40 -18.33 -17.60
CA ILE A 169 14.62 -19.51 -17.97
C ILE A 169 14.47 -19.54 -19.50
N LEU A 170 14.88 -20.64 -20.12
CA LEU A 170 14.71 -20.90 -21.55
C LEU A 170 13.62 -21.95 -21.77
N SER A 171 12.60 -21.61 -22.55
CA SER A 171 11.59 -22.54 -23.03
C SER A 171 11.77 -22.76 -24.53
N ASN A 172 12.25 -23.94 -24.90
CA ASN A 172 12.36 -24.35 -26.30
C ASN A 172 10.97 -24.60 -26.91
N GLN A 173 10.73 -24.07 -28.12
CA GLN A 173 9.47 -24.19 -28.86
C GLN A 173 9.68 -24.63 -30.31
N CYS A 174 10.85 -25.19 -30.63
CA CYS A 174 11.11 -25.83 -31.92
C CYS A 174 11.80 -27.20 -31.74
N ASN A 175 11.86 -27.94 -32.84
CA ASN A 175 12.54 -29.24 -32.95
C ASN A 175 14.06 -29.09 -33.22
N CYS A 176 14.68 -28.06 -32.63
CA CYS A 176 16.14 -27.98 -32.50
C CYS A 176 16.49 -28.00 -31.02
N PHE A 177 17.55 -28.67 -30.63
CA PHE A 177 18.01 -28.64 -29.26
C PHE A 177 18.59 -27.26 -28.93
N LEU A 178 17.93 -26.53 -28.03
CA LEU A 178 18.38 -25.22 -27.53
C LEU A 178 18.66 -25.33 -26.04
N TYR A 179 19.79 -24.77 -25.60
CA TYR A 179 20.20 -24.75 -24.20
C TYR A 179 20.94 -23.45 -23.88
N ILE A 180 20.85 -22.98 -22.63
CA ILE A 180 21.65 -21.83 -22.18
C ILE A 180 23.11 -22.29 -22.08
N ALA A 181 23.97 -21.75 -22.94
CA ALA A 181 25.38 -22.07 -22.99
C ALA A 181 26.20 -21.20 -22.04
N ASP A 182 25.86 -19.91 -21.93
CA ASP A 182 26.50 -18.96 -21.02
C ASP A 182 25.56 -17.81 -20.64
N VAL A 183 25.79 -17.22 -19.47
CA VAL A 183 25.17 -15.97 -19.03
C VAL A 183 26.26 -15.10 -18.42
N LYS A 184 26.59 -14.01 -19.11
CA LYS A 184 27.70 -13.12 -18.74
C LYS A 184 27.17 -11.77 -18.28
N GLN A 185 27.76 -11.26 -17.21
CA GLN A 185 27.55 -9.90 -16.71
C GLN A 185 28.81 -9.05 -16.97
N ASP A 186 28.63 -7.86 -17.56
CA ASP A 186 29.66 -6.84 -17.72
C ASP A 186 29.14 -5.51 -17.16
N GLY A 187 29.64 -5.11 -15.98
CA GLY A 187 29.00 -4.07 -15.18
C GLY A 187 27.58 -4.50 -14.78
N THR A 188 26.58 -3.71 -15.18
CA THR A 188 25.16 -4.01 -14.97
C THR A 188 24.51 -4.65 -16.21
N GLN A 189 25.24 -4.83 -17.30
CA GLN A 189 24.69 -5.37 -18.54
C GLN A 189 24.77 -6.90 -18.55
N ILE A 190 23.65 -7.55 -18.87
CA ILE A 190 23.58 -9.01 -19.03
C ILE A 190 23.56 -9.39 -20.51
N THR A 191 24.36 -10.40 -20.87
CA THR A 191 24.36 -11.07 -22.17
C THR A 191 24.13 -12.56 -21.97
N ILE A 192 23.24 -13.15 -22.77
CA ILE A 192 22.89 -14.57 -22.70
C ILE A 192 23.24 -15.20 -24.04
N THR A 193 23.95 -16.33 -23.99
CA THR A 193 24.29 -17.12 -25.16
C THR A 193 23.53 -18.45 -25.11
N ILE A 194 22.67 -18.68 -26.09
CA ILE A 194 21.96 -19.94 -26.29
C ILE A 194 22.76 -20.78 -27.28
N GLY A 195 23.07 -22.02 -26.93
CA GLY A 195 23.67 -23.00 -27.83
C GLY A 195 22.62 -23.69 -28.69
N ILE A 196 22.93 -23.84 -29.98
CA ILE A 196 22.19 -24.66 -30.93
C ILE A 196 22.90 -26.01 -31.01
N GLY A 197 22.21 -27.08 -30.60
CA GLY A 197 22.72 -28.44 -30.63
C GLY A 197 22.18 -29.25 -31.80
N ASN A 198 21.75 -30.48 -31.54
CA ASN A 198 21.18 -31.34 -32.56
C ASN A 198 19.90 -30.71 -33.14
N ASN A 199 19.90 -30.51 -34.45
CA ASN A 199 18.72 -30.08 -35.20
C ASN A 199 18.03 -31.29 -35.82
N PHE A 200 16.74 -31.48 -35.52
CA PHE A 200 15.96 -32.59 -36.06
C PHE A 200 15.28 -32.19 -37.37
N ASP A 201 14.51 -31.11 -37.39
CA ASP A 201 13.82 -30.60 -38.58
C ASP A 201 13.48 -29.09 -38.55
N ALA A 202 14.02 -28.32 -37.60
CA ALA A 202 13.74 -26.89 -37.51
C ALA A 202 14.62 -26.08 -38.46
N ASP A 203 14.03 -25.15 -39.21
CA ASP A 203 14.81 -24.20 -40.03
C ASP A 203 15.30 -23.02 -39.19
N GLN A 204 14.40 -22.44 -38.41
CA GLN A 204 14.66 -21.26 -37.57
C GLN A 204 14.42 -21.60 -36.10
N ALA A 205 15.18 -20.96 -35.20
CA ALA A 205 15.00 -21.15 -33.77
C ALA A 205 13.66 -20.56 -33.32
N ARG A 206 12.97 -21.24 -32.40
CA ARG A 206 11.76 -20.71 -31.73
C ARG A 206 11.82 -21.05 -30.26
N TYR A 207 11.74 -20.02 -29.42
CA TYR A 207 11.87 -20.16 -27.97
C TYR A 207 11.35 -18.91 -27.27
N GLN A 208 11.19 -19.03 -25.96
CA GLN A 208 10.99 -17.90 -25.06
C GLN A 208 12.10 -17.90 -24.01
N LEU A 209 12.61 -16.71 -23.70
CA LEU A 209 13.64 -16.46 -22.70
C LEU A 209 13.07 -15.49 -21.67
N ILE A 210 13.09 -15.87 -20.40
CA ILE A 210 12.57 -15.06 -19.29
C ILE A 210 13.73 -14.74 -18.36
N ALA A 211 13.92 -13.46 -18.05
CA ALA A 211 14.82 -13.02 -16.98
C ALA A 211 14.00 -12.53 -15.79
N LEU A 212 14.16 -13.22 -14.65
CA LEU A 212 13.50 -12.91 -13.38
C LEU A 212 14.50 -12.20 -12.45
N PRO A 213 14.31 -10.90 -12.14
CA PRO A 213 15.12 -10.21 -11.14
C PRO A 213 14.90 -10.81 -9.76
N PHE A 214 15.96 -10.77 -8.94
CA PHE A 214 15.93 -11.10 -7.52
C PHE A 214 15.52 -9.89 -6.68
#